data_AF-A0A7I5E984-F1
#
_entry.id   AF-A0A7I5E984-F1
#
_cell.length_a   1.000
_cell.length_b   1.000
_cell.length_c   1.000
_cell.angle_alpha   90.00
_cell.angle_beta   90.00
_cell.angle_gamma   90.00
#
_symmetry.space_group_name_H-M   'P 1'
#
loop_
_entity.id
_entity.type
_entity.pdbx_description
1 polymer ?
#
loop_
_entity_poly.entity_id
_entity_poly.type
_entity_poly.pdbx_seq_one_letter_code
_entity_poly.pdbx_strand_id
1 'polypeptide(L)'
;MTVTYLSSVDRAYKRYACNDYDNIIYLHHPSGVSVVVLKNQPKAEVVEVDFGSVKKNGTSRMDNVVVGKGKKGGLHLQKDTRLCTIRCKDGEEIVVRAGVKGVLAEVNERLVTTPDLVRTAAENQGYIAVITYGAGKRTPDEFVTELPPKKVLLENYGESTPETELN
;
A
#
# COMPACT_ATOMS: atom_id res chain seq x y z
N MET A 1 8.33 -30.85 10.45
CA MET A 1 9.22 -29.83 11.09
C MET A 1 8.64 -28.44 10.89
N THR A 2 8.86 -27.50 11.82
CA THR A 2 8.39 -26.11 11.67
C THR A 2 9.49 -25.21 11.10
N VAL A 3 9.19 -24.46 10.03
CA VAL A 3 10.17 -23.57 9.37
C VAL A 3 9.61 -22.14 9.32
N THR A 4 10.45 -21.16 9.62
CA THR A 4 10.12 -19.73 9.51
C THR A 4 10.96 -19.08 8.41
N TYR A 5 10.33 -18.32 7.52
CA TYR A 5 11.02 -17.59 6.46
C TYR A 5 10.37 -16.23 6.18
N LEU A 6 11.11 -15.35 5.48
CA LEU A 6 10.59 -14.05 5.05
C LEU A 6 9.45 -14.23 4.05
N SER A 7 8.37 -13.46 4.21
CA SER A 7 7.27 -13.44 3.24
C SER A 7 7.79 -13.14 1.82
N SER A 8 7.06 -13.55 0.79
CA SER A 8 7.45 -13.26 -0.60
C SER A 8 7.65 -11.77 -0.88
N VAL A 9 6.89 -10.90 -0.20
CA VAL A 9 7.05 -9.44 -0.25
C VAL A 9 8.35 -9.03 0.42
N ASP A 10 8.60 -9.51 1.64
CA ASP A 10 9.76 -9.13 2.45
C ASP A 10 11.10 -9.66 1.91
N ARG A 11 11.08 -10.58 0.94
CA ARG A 11 12.26 -11.00 0.18
C ARG A 11 12.73 -9.95 -0.83
N ALA A 12 11.82 -9.13 -1.35
CA ALA A 12 12.10 -8.14 -2.39
C ALA A 12 11.96 -6.69 -1.91
N TYR A 13 11.19 -6.45 -0.85
CA TYR A 13 10.85 -5.13 -0.34
C TYR A 13 11.24 -5.00 1.13
N LYS A 14 11.74 -3.81 1.49
CA LYS A 14 11.87 -3.37 2.89
C LYS A 14 10.61 -2.60 3.30
N ARG A 15 10.29 -2.60 4.60
CA ARG A 15 9.12 -1.90 5.13
C ARG A 15 9.55 -0.62 5.82
N TYR A 16 8.88 0.48 5.52
CA TYR A 16 9.10 1.76 6.19
C TYR A 16 7.80 2.36 6.69
N ALA A 17 7.87 3.08 7.81
CA ALA A 17 6.82 3.97 8.28
C ALA A 17 7.24 5.43 8.06
N CYS A 18 6.24 6.30 7.83
CA CYS A 18 6.41 7.74 7.92
C CYS A 18 6.17 8.19 9.36
N ASN A 19 6.82 9.28 9.78
CA ASN A 19 6.60 9.88 11.09
C ASN A 19 5.25 10.60 11.20
N ASP A 20 4.75 11.13 10.09
CA ASP A 20 3.59 12.04 10.07
C ASP A 20 2.25 11.27 10.05
N TYR A 21 2.25 10.02 9.57
CA TYR A 21 1.05 9.19 9.42
C TYR A 21 1.34 7.74 9.81
N ASP A 22 0.55 7.21 10.74
CA ASP A 22 0.73 5.87 11.30
C ASP A 22 -0.18 4.81 10.66
N ASN A 23 -1.09 5.20 9.78
CA ASN A 23 -2.06 4.31 9.14
C ASN A 23 -1.52 3.60 7.89
N ILE A 24 -0.30 3.91 7.43
CA ILE A 24 0.29 3.33 6.23
C ILE A 24 1.70 2.77 6.44
N ILE A 25 2.09 1.85 5.56
CA ILE A 25 3.45 1.33 5.40
C ILE A 25 3.87 1.50 3.94
N TYR A 26 5.15 1.76 3.72
CA TYR A 26 5.77 1.70 2.40
C TYR A 26 6.54 0.41 2.25
N LEU A 27 6.16 -0.40 1.27
CA LEU A 27 6.95 -1.54 0.79
C LEU A 27 7.92 -1.00 -0.27
N HIS A 28 9.17 -0.84 0.11
CA HIS A 28 10.19 -0.18 -0.71
C HIS A 28 11.12 -1.18 -1.38
N HIS A 29 11.16 -1.13 -2.71
CA HIS A 29 12.07 -1.91 -3.51
C HIS A 29 13.39 -1.13 -3.76
N PRO A 30 14.56 -1.79 -3.81
CA PRO A 30 15.85 -1.15 -4.11
C PRO A 30 15.93 -0.39 -5.45
N SER A 31 14.97 -0.61 -6.36
CA SER A 31 14.86 0.17 -7.60
C SER A 31 14.45 1.63 -7.38
N GLY A 32 13.96 2.00 -6.19
CA GLY A 32 13.39 3.32 -5.92
C GLY A 32 11.87 3.39 -6.10
N VAL A 33 11.19 2.24 -6.14
CA VAL A 33 9.73 2.14 -6.18
C VAL A 33 9.21 1.79 -4.79
N SER A 34 8.19 2.51 -4.34
CA SER A 34 7.49 2.23 -3.08
C SER A 34 6.02 1.93 -3.34
N VAL A 35 5.54 0.82 -2.81
CA VAL A 35 4.12 0.45 -2.79
C VAL A 35 3.54 0.87 -1.45
N VAL A 36 2.49 1.69 -1.47
CA VAL A 36 1.79 2.17 -0.27
C VAL A 36 0.68 1.19 0.08
N VAL A 37 0.70 0.70 1.32
CA VAL A 37 -0.30 -0.23 1.84
C VAL A 37 -0.81 0.25 3.20
N LEU A 38 -2.01 -0.17 3.58
CA LEU A 38 -2.55 0.14 4.90
C LEU A 38 -1.81 -0.66 5.97
N LYS A 39 -1.42 -0.01 7.07
CA LYS A 39 -0.65 -0.64 8.16
C LYS A 39 -1.49 -1.64 8.93
N ASN A 40 -2.66 -1.20 9.37
CA ASN A 40 -3.59 -1.98 10.19
C ASN A 40 -4.85 -2.24 9.37
N GLN A 41 -5.31 -3.49 9.39
CA GLN A 41 -6.57 -3.86 8.76
C GLN A 41 -7.74 -3.24 9.54
N PRO A 42 -8.68 -2.54 8.89
CA PRO A 42 -9.90 -2.09 9.52
C PRO A 42 -10.69 -3.27 10.06
N LYS A 43 -11.39 -3.07 11.18
CA LYS A 43 -12.19 -4.13 11.81
C LYS A 43 -13.47 -4.40 11.03
N ALA A 44 -14.10 -3.35 10.53
CA ALA A 44 -15.27 -3.43 9.68
C ALA A 44 -14.88 -3.60 8.19
N GLU A 45 -15.82 -4.11 7.43
CA GLU A 45 -15.76 -4.18 5.97
C GLU A 45 -15.57 -2.78 5.38
N VAL A 46 -14.61 -2.63 4.46
CA VAL A 46 -14.43 -1.38 3.72
C VAL A 46 -15.42 -1.36 2.57
N VAL A 47 -16.30 -0.35 2.57
CA VAL A 47 -17.39 -0.21 1.60
C VAL A 47 -17.09 0.80 0.51
N GLU A 48 -16.09 1.67 0.72
CA GLU A 48 -15.71 2.69 -0.26
C GLU A 48 -14.23 3.07 -0.14
N VAL A 49 -13.58 3.28 -1.28
CA VAL A 49 -12.28 3.95 -1.37
C VAL A 49 -12.40 5.08 -2.39
N ASP A 50 -12.38 6.32 -1.89
CA ASP A 50 -12.45 7.53 -2.69
C ASP A 50 -11.06 8.14 -2.89
N PHE A 51 -10.52 8.03 -4.11
CA PHE A 51 -9.27 8.70 -4.47
C PHE A 51 -9.47 10.22 -4.70
N GLY A 52 -10.69 10.71 -4.90
CA GLY A 52 -11.00 12.09 -5.25
C GLY A 52 -11.12 12.33 -6.76
N SER A 53 -11.55 13.55 -7.14
CA SER A 53 -11.80 13.96 -8.53
C SER A 53 -11.09 15.26 -8.89
N VAL A 54 -10.63 15.37 -10.15
CA VAL A 54 -10.01 16.59 -10.72
C VAL A 54 -11.07 17.67 -10.95
N LYS A 55 -11.05 18.78 -10.21
CA LYS A 55 -11.82 19.98 -10.59
C LYS A 55 -11.14 20.69 -11.76
N LYS A 56 -11.87 20.91 -12.87
CA LYS A 56 -11.40 21.61 -14.09
C LYS A 56 -11.13 23.11 -13.91
N ASN A 57 -11.65 23.74 -12.87
CA ASN A 57 -11.52 25.18 -12.66
C ASN A 57 -11.01 25.49 -11.26
N GLY A 58 -9.82 26.10 -11.19
CA GLY A 58 -9.39 27.00 -10.12
C GLY A 58 -9.36 26.45 -8.69
N THR A 59 -8.14 26.21 -8.22
CA THR A 59 -7.76 26.43 -6.80
C THR A 59 -8.25 25.40 -5.78
N SER A 60 -7.48 24.32 -5.65
CA SER A 60 -6.91 23.85 -4.37
C SER A 60 -5.84 22.81 -4.70
N ARG A 61 -4.58 23.06 -4.30
CA ARG A 61 -3.47 22.11 -4.52
C ARG A 61 -3.56 20.86 -3.61
N MET A 62 -4.57 20.77 -2.74
CA MET A 62 -4.67 19.75 -1.69
C MET A 62 -5.59 18.56 -2.02
N ASP A 63 -6.36 18.60 -3.11
CA ASP A 63 -7.44 17.61 -3.36
C ASP A 63 -7.27 16.72 -4.59
N ASN A 64 -6.16 16.81 -5.31
CA ASN A 64 -6.01 16.09 -6.57
C ASN A 64 -5.22 14.81 -6.39
N VAL A 65 -5.90 13.66 -6.43
CA VAL A 65 -5.29 12.40 -6.87
C VAL A 65 -5.74 12.19 -8.29
N VAL A 66 -4.78 11.95 -9.16
CA VAL A 66 -5.06 11.80 -10.57
C VAL A 66 -5.65 10.42 -10.80
N VAL A 67 -6.93 10.37 -11.13
CA VAL A 67 -7.55 9.19 -11.75
C VAL A 67 -7.31 9.32 -13.24
N GLY A 68 -6.54 8.40 -13.84
CA GLY A 68 -6.38 8.33 -15.29
C GLY A 68 -5.02 7.81 -15.78
N LYS A 69 -5.10 6.70 -16.54
CA LYS A 69 -4.07 6.01 -17.36
C LYS A 69 -3.27 6.86 -18.39
N GLY A 70 -3.28 8.20 -18.32
CA GLY A 70 -2.85 9.03 -19.46
C GLY A 70 -2.04 10.30 -19.20
N LYS A 71 -1.74 10.69 -17.95
CA LYS A 71 -0.96 11.92 -17.73
C LYS A 71 0.54 11.63 -17.71
N LYS A 72 1.19 11.79 -18.88
CA LYS A 72 2.65 11.87 -19.02
C LYS A 72 3.18 12.97 -18.08
N GLY A 73 3.83 12.57 -16.98
CA GLY A 73 4.45 13.45 -15.99
C GLY A 73 3.79 13.41 -14.62
N GLY A 74 3.76 12.23 -13.97
CA GLY A 74 3.05 11.90 -12.73
C GLY A 74 2.93 13.01 -11.66
N LEU A 75 1.87 12.94 -10.85
CA LEU A 75 1.56 13.96 -9.84
C LEU A 75 2.67 14.04 -8.78
N HIS A 76 3.22 15.23 -8.57
CA HIS A 76 4.17 15.46 -7.50
C HIS A 76 3.45 15.47 -6.15
N LEU A 77 3.82 14.55 -5.28
CA LEU A 77 3.28 14.40 -3.93
C LEU A 77 4.05 15.30 -2.97
N GLN A 78 3.31 16.02 -2.14
CA GLN A 78 3.78 16.54 -0.87
C GLN A 78 3.35 15.60 0.26
N LYS A 79 3.96 15.71 1.43
CA LYS A 79 3.66 14.83 2.57
C LYS A 79 2.17 14.82 2.94
N ASP A 80 1.53 15.96 2.87
CA ASP A 80 0.12 16.18 3.21
C ASP A 80 -0.85 15.86 2.07
N THR A 81 -0.35 15.52 0.88
CA THR A 81 -1.19 15.16 -0.27
C THR A 81 -2.04 13.96 0.09
N ARG A 82 -3.36 14.12 0.07
CA ARG A 82 -4.30 13.03 0.28
C ARG A 82 -4.20 12.06 -0.90
N LEU A 83 -4.07 10.77 -0.61
CA LEU A 83 -4.08 9.69 -1.61
C LEU A 83 -5.47 9.10 -1.77
N CYS A 84 -6.19 8.87 -0.68
CA CYS A 84 -7.59 8.46 -0.72
C CYS A 84 -8.26 8.65 0.64
N THR A 85 -9.57 8.45 0.65
CA THR A 85 -10.41 8.34 1.85
C THR A 85 -11.07 6.97 1.83
N ILE A 86 -10.91 6.21 2.91
CA ILE A 86 -11.46 4.86 3.07
C ILE A 86 -12.65 4.97 4.01
N ARG A 87 -13.82 4.44 3.62
CA ARG A 87 -15.00 4.38 4.49
C ARG A 87 -15.37 2.94 4.82
N CYS A 88 -15.57 2.68 6.10
CA CYS A 88 -15.97 1.38 6.61
C CYS A 88 -17.47 1.34 6.89
N LYS A 89 -18.03 0.12 6.92
CA LYS A 89 -19.46 -0.13 7.10
C LYS A 89 -20.02 0.36 8.44
N ASP A 90 -19.18 0.44 9.46
CA ASP A 90 -19.51 0.97 10.79
C ASP A 90 -19.45 2.50 10.86
N GLY A 91 -19.11 3.18 9.75
CA GLY A 91 -19.00 4.63 9.67
C GLY A 91 -17.60 5.17 9.95
N GLU A 92 -16.60 4.31 10.24
CA GLU A 92 -15.21 4.75 10.38
C GLU A 92 -14.68 5.31 9.05
N GLU A 93 -14.06 6.49 9.09
CA GLU A 93 -13.42 7.12 7.93
C GLU A 93 -11.91 7.27 8.17
N ILE A 94 -11.10 6.74 7.26
CA ILE A 94 -9.64 6.77 7.32
C ILE A 94 -9.11 7.58 6.14
N VAL A 95 -8.48 8.72 6.44
CA VAL A 95 -7.82 9.54 5.41
C VAL A 95 -6.38 9.08 5.25
N VAL A 96 -6.03 8.64 4.04
CA VAL A 96 -4.68 8.22 3.70
C VAL A 96 -3.95 9.37 3.01
N ARG A 97 -2.80 9.76 3.54
CA ARG A 97 -1.94 10.81 2.99
C ARG A 97 -0.59 10.24 2.57
N ALA A 98 0.07 10.93 1.64
CA ALA A 98 1.28 10.42 1.00
C ALA A 98 2.44 10.22 1.97
N GLY A 99 2.60 11.06 3.00
CA GLY A 99 3.65 11.00 4.03
C GLY A 99 5.08 11.20 3.52
N VAL A 100 5.29 11.25 2.21
CA VAL A 100 6.59 11.41 1.56
C VAL A 100 6.48 12.38 0.39
N LYS A 101 7.59 13.02 0.06
CA LYS A 101 7.72 13.72 -1.21
C LYS A 101 8.10 12.74 -2.32
N GLY A 102 7.45 12.84 -3.47
CA GLY A 102 7.70 11.92 -4.59
C GLY A 102 6.81 12.19 -5.79
N VAL A 103 6.72 11.22 -6.67
CA VAL A 103 5.85 11.23 -7.85
C VAL A 103 4.89 10.06 -7.75
N LEU A 104 3.60 10.33 -7.80
CA LEU A 104 2.56 9.31 -7.88
C LEU A 104 2.63 8.66 -9.27
N ALA A 105 3.06 7.40 -9.31
CA ALA A 105 3.13 6.62 -10.53
C ALA A 105 1.77 5.99 -10.86
N GLU A 106 1.08 5.49 -9.83
CA GLU A 106 -0.19 4.77 -9.99
C GLU A 106 -1.04 4.82 -8.71
N VAL A 107 -2.37 4.77 -8.87
CA VAL A 107 -3.32 4.40 -7.82
C VAL A 107 -4.05 3.12 -8.19
N ASN A 108 -4.42 2.32 -7.20
CA ASN A 108 -5.13 1.08 -7.45
C ASN A 108 -6.62 1.35 -7.73
N GLU A 109 -6.94 1.62 -9.00
CA GLU A 109 -8.31 1.89 -9.48
C GLU A 109 -9.29 0.74 -9.16
N ARG A 110 -8.80 -0.48 -8.93
CA ARG A 110 -9.65 -1.63 -8.54
C ARG A 110 -10.35 -1.43 -7.21
N LEU A 111 -9.79 -0.61 -6.32
CA LEU A 111 -10.39 -0.31 -5.02
C LEU A 111 -11.69 0.49 -5.13
N VAL A 112 -11.95 1.13 -6.28
CA VAL A 112 -13.23 1.81 -6.53
C VAL A 112 -14.36 0.78 -6.67
N THR A 113 -14.10 -0.35 -7.31
CA THR A 113 -15.10 -1.42 -7.52
C THR A 113 -15.03 -2.53 -6.47
N THR A 114 -13.88 -2.71 -5.82
CA THR A 114 -13.64 -3.78 -4.84
C THR A 114 -12.86 -3.22 -3.64
N PRO A 115 -13.49 -2.34 -2.84
CA PRO A 115 -12.82 -1.55 -1.79
C PRO A 115 -12.24 -2.40 -0.66
N ASP A 116 -12.88 -3.52 -0.32
CA ASP A 116 -12.47 -4.39 0.78
C ASP A 116 -11.17 -5.16 0.53
N LEU A 117 -10.58 -5.06 -0.68
CA LEU A 117 -9.23 -5.53 -0.95
C LEU A 117 -8.17 -4.86 -0.08
N VAL A 118 -8.37 -3.59 0.33
CA VAL A 118 -7.46 -2.90 1.24
C VAL A 118 -7.35 -3.63 2.58
N ARG A 119 -8.43 -4.27 3.02
CA ARG A 119 -8.48 -5.06 4.25
C ARG A 119 -8.02 -6.49 4.02
N THR A 120 -8.53 -7.15 2.98
CA THR A 120 -8.35 -8.60 2.76
C THR A 120 -7.03 -8.97 2.08
N ALA A 121 -6.43 -8.07 1.30
CA ALA A 121 -5.25 -8.33 0.49
C ALA A 121 -4.29 -7.11 0.40
N ALA A 122 -4.10 -6.38 1.50
CA ALA A 122 -3.37 -5.10 1.56
C ALA A 122 -2.01 -5.09 0.84
N GLU A 123 -1.20 -6.14 1.01
CA GLU A 123 0.16 -6.25 0.44
C GLU A 123 0.20 -6.81 -0.99
N ASN A 124 -0.97 -7.13 -1.57
CA ASN A 124 -1.08 -7.73 -2.89
C ASN A 124 -2.10 -6.97 -3.75
N GLN A 125 -3.35 -7.41 -3.81
CA GLN A 125 -4.37 -6.79 -4.66
C GLN A 125 -4.97 -5.51 -4.05
N GLY A 126 -4.70 -5.24 -2.77
CA GLY A 126 -5.22 -4.15 -1.97
C GLY A 126 -4.26 -2.99 -1.73
N TYR A 127 -3.14 -2.90 -2.46
CA TYR A 127 -2.26 -1.73 -2.36
C TYR A 127 -3.03 -0.46 -2.73
N ILE A 128 -2.60 0.68 -2.20
CA ILE A 128 -3.28 1.96 -2.38
C ILE A 128 -2.68 2.70 -3.58
N ALA A 129 -1.36 2.85 -3.58
CA ALA A 129 -0.64 3.64 -4.58
C ALA A 129 0.79 3.13 -4.80
N VAL A 130 1.36 3.51 -5.93
CA VAL A 130 2.78 3.33 -6.25
C VAL A 130 3.42 4.71 -6.36
N ILE A 131 4.51 4.91 -5.61
CA ILE A 131 5.26 6.15 -5.56
C ILE A 131 6.69 5.90 -6.05
N THR A 132 7.17 6.79 -6.90
CA THR A 132 8.58 6.87 -7.31
C THR A 132 9.19 8.17 -6.81
N TYR A 133 10.51 8.24 -6.82
CA TYR A 133 11.27 9.39 -6.33
C TYR A 133 12.14 9.98 -7.45
N GLY A 134 12.54 11.25 -7.27
CA GLY A 134 13.30 11.97 -8.27
C GLY A 134 14.63 11.29 -8.64
N ALA A 135 15.16 11.60 -9.82
CA ALA A 135 16.38 11.01 -10.33
C ALA A 135 17.53 11.10 -9.31
N GLY A 136 18.21 9.96 -9.06
CA GLY A 136 19.32 9.85 -8.11
C GLY A 136 18.90 9.68 -6.65
N LYS A 137 17.65 9.97 -6.27
CA LYS A 137 17.13 9.74 -4.92
C LYS A 137 16.25 8.50 -4.91
N ARG A 138 16.79 7.36 -4.47
CA ARG A 138 16.01 6.11 -4.40
C ARG A 138 15.23 5.96 -3.10
N THR A 139 15.77 6.49 -2.00
CA THR A 139 15.13 6.43 -0.68
C THR A 139 14.75 7.84 -0.25
N PRO A 140 13.48 8.10 0.09
CA PRO A 140 13.04 9.39 0.62
C PRO A 140 13.61 9.63 2.02
N ASP A 141 13.81 10.90 2.39
CA ASP A 141 14.36 11.25 3.72
C ASP A 141 13.36 10.94 4.83
N GLU A 142 12.09 10.83 4.47
CA GLU A 142 10.98 10.51 5.36
C GLU A 142 10.94 9.04 5.79
N PHE A 143 11.74 8.16 5.18
CA PHE A 143 11.90 6.77 5.63
C PHE A 143 12.84 6.71 6.83
N VAL A 144 12.37 7.23 7.96
CA VAL A 144 13.14 7.29 9.19
C VAL A 144 13.06 5.97 9.97
N THR A 145 11.92 5.28 9.88
CA THR A 145 11.67 4.05 10.64
C THR A 145 11.56 2.85 9.70
N GLU A 146 12.59 2.01 9.65
CA GLU A 146 12.51 0.67 9.05
C GLU A 146 11.72 -0.25 9.99
N LEU A 147 10.66 -0.87 9.49
CA LEU A 147 9.83 -1.81 10.24
C LEU A 147 10.38 -3.24 10.07
N PRO A 148 10.20 -4.11 11.08
CA PRO A 148 10.65 -5.49 10.98
C PRO A 148 9.95 -6.20 9.83
N PRO A 149 10.64 -7.11 9.12
CA PRO A 149 10.04 -7.83 8.02
C PRO A 149 9.01 -8.83 8.52
N LYS A 150 7.96 -9.06 7.71
CA LYS A 150 6.97 -10.10 7.99
C LYS A 150 7.55 -11.48 7.70
N LYS A 151 7.39 -12.38 8.66
CA LYS A 151 7.80 -13.78 8.55
C LYS A 151 6.56 -14.67 8.45
N VAL A 152 6.67 -15.75 7.71
CA VAL A 152 5.64 -16.79 7.55
C VAL A 152 6.13 -18.05 8.24
N LEU A 153 5.22 -18.70 8.96
CA LEU A 153 5.44 -19.99 9.59
C LEU A 153 4.84 -21.08 8.71
N LEU A 154 5.64 -22.07 8.34
CA LEU A 154 5.14 -23.32 7.77
C LEU A 154 5.25 -24.42 8.82
N GLU A 155 4.09 -24.93 9.21
CA GLU A 155 3.97 -26.14 10.01
C GLU A 155 4.08 -27.37 9.10
N ASN A 156 4.50 -28.50 9.66
CA ASN A 156 4.57 -29.80 8.98
C ASN A 156 5.40 -29.80 7.67
N TYR A 157 6.38 -28.89 7.57
CA TYR A 157 7.29 -28.86 6.44
C TYR A 157 8.11 -30.16 6.39
N GLY A 158 8.05 -30.87 5.26
CA GLY A 158 8.71 -32.14 5.03
C GLY A 158 7.90 -33.40 5.40
N GLU A 159 6.69 -33.26 5.92
CA GLU A 159 5.78 -34.40 6.13
C GLU A 159 4.99 -34.65 4.85
N SER A 160 5.46 -35.59 4.02
CA SER A 160 4.61 -36.20 2.99
C SER A 160 3.61 -37.10 3.68
N THR A 161 2.31 -36.85 3.54
CA THR A 161 1.28 -37.79 3.97
C THR A 161 1.52 -39.13 3.28
N PRO A 162 1.83 -40.24 3.98
CA PRO A 162 1.88 -41.54 3.35
C PRO A 162 0.46 -42.06 3.16
N GLU A 163 0.18 -42.49 1.92
CA GLU A 163 -0.71 -43.59 1.53
C GLU A 163 -2.16 -43.58 2.06
N THR A 164 -3.09 -43.13 1.22
CA THR A 164 -4.41 -43.75 1.21
C THR A 164 -4.27 -45.11 0.52
N GLU A 165 -4.08 -46.18 1.30
CA GLU A 165 -4.33 -47.54 0.83
C GLU A 165 -5.81 -47.60 0.36
N LEU A 166 -5.99 -47.68 -0.96
CA LEU A 166 -7.24 -48.09 -1.57
C LEU A 166 -7.38 -49.60 -1.32
N ASN A 167 -8.22 -49.95 -0.36
CA ASN A 167 -8.88 -51.27 -0.31
C ASN A 167 -10.12 -51.27 -1.20
#